data_AF-A0A0W8JFM2-F1
#
_entry.id   AF-A0A0W8JFM2-F1
#
_cell.length_a   1.000
_cell.length_b   1.000
_cell.length_c   1.000
_cell.angle_alpha   90.00
_cell.angle_beta   90.00
_cell.angle_gamma   90.00
#
_symmetry.space_group_name_H-M   'P 1'
#
loop_
_entity.id
_entity.type
_entity.pdbx_description
1 polymer ?
#
loop_
_entity_poly.entity_id
_entity_poly.type
_entity_poly.pdbx_seq_one_letter_code
_entity_poly.pdbx_strand_id
1 'polypeptide(L)'
;MFSYIFQGRTQTDTTYSYMNSLGMTQEQIESVLQQKNFEEAQNVVKRKEAYRLESDSLFMEWQYDKTPDSEQVWRDKVAEIKARYPLPSES
;
A
#
# COMPACT_ATOMS: atom_id res chain seq x y z
N MET A 1 -0.52 5.92 1.94
CA MET A 1 0.66 6.66 2.41
C MET A 1 0.75 6.49 3.91
N PHE A 2 1.90 6.08 4.43
CA PHE A 2 2.10 5.92 5.87
C PHE A 2 2.09 7.28 6.58
N SER A 3 1.57 7.34 7.80
CA SER A 3 1.56 8.55 8.63
C SER A 3 1.72 8.20 10.10
N TYR A 4 2.32 9.10 10.86
CA TYR A 4 2.51 8.97 12.30
C TYR A 4 2.16 10.27 13.01
N ILE A 5 1.89 10.20 14.33
CA ILE A 5 1.61 11.38 15.14
C ILE A 5 2.82 11.65 16.03
N PHE A 6 3.34 12.87 15.97
CA PHE A 6 4.38 13.34 16.87
C PHE A 6 4.00 14.74 17.39
N GLN A 7 4.06 14.92 18.71
CA GLN A 7 3.66 16.17 19.38
C GLN A 7 2.26 16.68 18.97
N GLY A 8 1.30 15.76 18.81
CA GLY A 8 -0.07 16.09 18.44
C GLY A 8 -0.27 16.53 16.99
N ARG A 9 0.76 16.41 16.13
CA ARG A 9 0.67 16.72 14.69
C ARG A 9 0.88 15.45 13.87
N THR A 10 0.08 15.31 12.82
CA THR A 10 0.25 14.24 11.83
C THR A 10 1.43 14.56 10.92
N GLN A 11 2.31 13.60 10.75
CA GLN A 11 3.48 13.64 9.89
C GLN A 11 3.41 12.52 8.85
N THR A 12 3.94 12.77 7.66
CA THR A 12 4.00 11.79 6.56
C THR A 12 5.42 11.54 6.06
N ASP A 13 6.34 12.47 6.31
CA ASP A 13 7.75 12.31 5.95
C ASP A 13 8.44 11.39 6.98
N THR A 14 8.92 10.25 6.50
CA THR A 14 9.63 9.23 7.28
C THR A 14 11.13 9.23 6.99
N THR A 15 11.70 10.31 6.45
CA THR A 15 13.16 10.42 6.31
C THR A 15 13.79 10.62 7.69
N TYR A 16 14.93 9.98 7.90
CA TYR A 16 15.65 10.07 9.17
C TYR A 16 16.00 11.53 9.52
N SER A 17 16.49 12.30 8.54
CA SER A 17 16.84 13.72 8.71
C SER A 17 15.65 14.57 9.14
N TYR A 18 14.47 14.35 8.56
CA TYR A 18 13.26 15.07 8.92
C TYR A 18 12.85 14.76 10.36
N MET A 19 12.72 13.48 10.72
CA MET A 19 12.33 13.07 12.07
C MET A 19 13.33 13.54 13.13
N ASN A 20 14.63 13.48 12.83
CA ASN A 20 15.67 14.01 13.71
C ASN A 20 15.55 15.54 13.87
N SER A 21 15.21 16.27 12.79
CA SER A 21 14.98 17.72 12.85
C SER A 21 13.74 18.11 13.68
N LEU A 22 12.77 17.21 13.81
CA LEU A 22 11.63 17.38 14.72
C LEU A 22 12.01 17.17 16.20
N GLY A 23 13.23 16.72 16.49
CA GLY A 23 13.70 16.41 17.84
C GLY A 23 13.31 15.01 18.32
N MET A 24 12.98 14.09 17.41
CA MET A 24 12.75 12.69 17.77
C MET A 24 14.06 12.02 18.19
N THR A 25 14.01 11.19 19.23
CA THR A 25 15.14 10.34 19.61
C THR A 25 15.34 9.22 18.60
N GLN A 26 16.53 8.60 18.60
CA GLN A 26 16.80 7.45 17.75
C GLN A 26 15.78 6.32 17.96
N GLU A 27 15.43 6.01 19.20
CA GLU A 27 14.43 4.97 19.51
C GLU A 27 13.04 5.30 18.95
N GLN A 28 12.62 6.56 19.00
CA GLN A 28 11.34 7.01 18.43
C GLN A 28 11.35 6.90 16.91
N ILE A 29 12.47 7.29 16.27
CA ILE A 29 12.66 7.16 14.83
C ILE A 29 12.59 5.69 14.40
N GLU A 30 13.32 4.81 15.10
CA GLU A 30 13.33 3.38 14.83
C GLU A 30 11.93 2.77 14.99
N SER A 31 11.19 3.16 16.03
CA SER A 31 9.81 2.70 16.24
C SER A 31 8.89 3.08 15.07
N VAL A 32 8.96 4.33 14.58
CA VAL A 32 8.17 4.78 13.43
C VAL A 32 8.54 4.02 12.15
N LEU A 33 9.83 3.81 11.91
CA LEU A 33 10.30 3.06 10.74
C LEU A 33 9.90 1.58 10.80
N GLN A 34 9.96 0.95 11.97
CA GLN A 34 9.49 -0.42 12.17
C GLN A 34 7.98 -0.53 11.92
N GLN A 35 7.19 0.42 12.43
CA GLN A 35 5.76 0.46 12.18
C GLN A 35 5.45 0.59 10.68
N LYS A 36 6.13 1.53 10.00
CA LYS A 36 6.01 1.69 8.55
C LYS A 36 6.31 0.38 7.81
N ASN A 37 7.45 -0.24 8.09
CA ASN A 37 7.87 -1.47 7.43
C ASN A 37 6.88 -2.62 7.69
N PHE A 38 6.32 -2.70 8.90
CA PHE A 38 5.31 -3.69 9.23
C PHE A 38 4.02 -3.46 8.44
N GLU A 39 3.51 -2.24 8.37
CA GLU A 39 2.31 -1.90 7.59
C GLU A 39 2.50 -2.18 6.09
N GLU A 40 3.66 -1.82 5.55
CA GLU A 40 4.02 -2.11 4.16
C GLU A 40 4.11 -3.62 3.88
N ALA A 41 4.67 -4.41 4.80
CA ALA A 41 4.70 -5.86 4.69
C ALA A 41 3.27 -6.46 4.70
N GLN A 42 2.36 -5.89 5.50
CA GLN A 42 0.95 -6.30 5.51
C GLN A 42 0.25 -6.01 4.19
N ASN A 43 0.61 -4.93 3.48
CA ASN A 43 0.04 -4.63 2.16
C ASN A 43 0.31 -5.72 1.14
N VAL A 44 1.47 -6.40 1.21
CA VAL A 44 1.78 -7.54 0.33
C VAL A 44 0.73 -8.65 0.50
N VAL A 45 0.42 -9.00 1.75
CA VAL A 45 -0.54 -10.06 2.07
C VAL A 45 -1.96 -9.63 1.66
N LYS A 46 -2.36 -8.42 2.03
CA LYS A 46 -3.69 -7.86 1.69
C LYS A 46 -3.91 -7.76 0.20
N ARG A 47 -2.90 -7.32 -0.57
CA ARG A 47 -2.97 -7.22 -2.03
C ARG A 47 -3.13 -8.60 -2.67
N LYS A 48 -2.37 -9.60 -2.23
CA LYS A 48 -2.49 -10.98 -2.72
C LYS A 48 -3.89 -11.54 -2.46
N GLU A 49 -4.43 -11.31 -1.27
CA GLU A 49 -5.78 -11.74 -0.93
C GLU A 49 -6.85 -11.02 -1.76
N ALA A 50 -6.71 -9.71 -1.97
CA ALA A 50 -7.62 -8.93 -2.79
C ALA A 50 -7.62 -9.37 -4.26
N TYR A 51 -6.46 -9.74 -4.82
CA TYR A 51 -6.45 -10.34 -6.16
C TYR A 51 -7.27 -11.63 -6.20
N ARG A 52 -7.03 -12.54 -5.25
CA ARG A 52 -7.76 -13.80 -5.15
C ARG A 52 -9.27 -13.62 -5.01
N LEU A 53 -9.70 -12.64 -4.24
CA LEU A 53 -11.12 -12.42 -3.92
C LEU A 53 -11.86 -11.54 -4.93
N GLU A 54 -11.18 -10.54 -5.50
CA GLU A 54 -11.83 -9.47 -6.25
C GLU A 54 -11.41 -9.42 -7.73
N SER A 55 -10.22 -9.92 -8.12
CA SER A 55 -9.68 -9.75 -9.47
C SER A 55 -9.56 -11.06 -10.27
N ASP A 56 -9.27 -12.18 -9.64
CA ASP A 56 -8.93 -13.42 -10.33
C ASP A 56 -10.13 -13.96 -11.14
N SER A 57 -11.35 -13.84 -10.62
CA SER A 57 -12.56 -14.22 -11.36
C SER A 57 -12.77 -13.37 -12.62
N LEU A 58 -12.53 -12.06 -12.53
CA LEU A 58 -12.66 -11.13 -13.66
C LEU A 58 -11.63 -11.43 -14.76
N PHE A 59 -10.41 -11.82 -14.37
CA PHE A 59 -9.41 -12.29 -15.32
C PHE A 59 -9.88 -13.55 -16.05
N MET A 60 -10.45 -14.51 -15.32
CA MET A 60 -10.96 -15.76 -15.91
C MET A 60 -12.14 -15.50 -16.86
N GLU A 61 -13.06 -14.60 -16.49
CA GLU A 61 -14.15 -14.14 -17.37
C GLU A 61 -13.60 -13.53 -18.66
N TRP A 62 -12.63 -12.60 -18.56
CA TRP A 62 -11.98 -12.02 -19.74
C TRP A 62 -11.25 -13.06 -20.60
N GLN A 63 -10.57 -14.05 -20.01
CA GLN A 63 -9.91 -15.11 -20.78
C GLN A 63 -10.89 -15.96 -21.59
N TYR A 64 -12.14 -16.09 -21.11
CA TYR A 64 -13.21 -16.77 -21.81
C TYR A 64 -13.87 -15.89 -22.88
N ASP A 65 -14.38 -14.72 -22.48
CA ASP A 65 -15.16 -13.82 -23.34
C ASP A 65 -14.31 -13.08 -24.38
N LYS A 66 -13.07 -12.73 -24.02
CA LYS A 66 -12.07 -12.03 -24.86
C LYS A 66 -12.58 -10.71 -25.44
N THR A 67 -13.41 -10.00 -24.68
CA THR A 67 -13.93 -8.68 -25.07
C THR A 67 -13.10 -7.54 -24.46
N PRO A 68 -13.03 -6.37 -25.12
CA PRO A 68 -12.40 -5.18 -24.52
C PRO A 68 -13.06 -4.73 -23.21
N ASP A 69 -14.39 -4.89 -23.11
CA ASP A 69 -15.14 -4.48 -21.93
C ASP A 69 -14.78 -5.34 -20.70
N SER A 70 -14.69 -6.67 -20.84
CA SER A 70 -14.27 -7.56 -19.75
C SER A 70 -12.81 -7.34 -19.36
N GLU A 71 -11.94 -7.02 -20.31
CA GLU A 71 -10.55 -6.61 -20.03
C GLU A 71 -10.51 -5.35 -19.17
N GLN A 72 -11.30 -4.34 -19.54
CA GLN A 72 -11.32 -3.05 -18.83
C GLN A 72 -11.81 -3.23 -17.38
N VAL A 73 -12.87 -4.00 -17.17
CA VAL A 73 -13.39 -4.31 -15.83
C VAL A 73 -12.33 -4.96 -14.95
N TRP A 74 -11.58 -5.93 -15.49
CA TRP A 74 -10.46 -6.55 -14.78
C TRP A 74 -9.35 -5.55 -14.46
N ARG A 75 -8.91 -4.76 -15.44
CA ARG A 75 -7.82 -3.77 -15.26
C ARG A 75 -8.18 -2.68 -14.26
N ASP A 76 -9.42 -2.21 -14.27
CA ASP A 76 -9.92 -1.21 -13.32
C ASP A 76 -9.89 -1.78 -11.90
N LYS A 77 -10.31 -3.03 -11.72
CA LYS A 77 -10.24 -3.68 -10.42
C LYS A 77 -8.80 -3.85 -9.94
N VAL A 78 -7.88 -4.25 -10.82
CA VAL A 78 -6.45 -4.32 -10.50
C VAL A 78 -5.91 -2.95 -10.08
N ALA A 79 -6.25 -1.87 -10.81
CA ALA A 79 -5.82 -0.51 -10.48
C ALA A 79 -6.34 -0.07 -9.10
N GLU A 80 -7.61 -0.36 -8.79
CA GLU A 80 -8.21 -0.10 -7.49
C GLU A 80 -7.49 -0.86 -6.35
N ILE A 81 -7.25 -2.16 -6.52
CA ILE A 81 -6.52 -2.99 -5.54
C ILE A 81 -5.11 -2.44 -5.31
N LYS A 82 -4.44 -2.00 -6.39
CA LYS A 82 -3.11 -1.42 -6.28
C LYS A 82 -3.12 -0.12 -5.48
N ALA A 83 -4.06 0.77 -5.74
CA ALA A 83 -4.22 2.00 -4.98
C ALA A 83 -4.54 1.74 -3.49
N ARG A 84 -5.34 0.69 -3.19
CA ARG A 84 -5.72 0.32 -1.82
C ARG A 84 -4.56 -0.26 -1.02
N TYR A 85 -3.69 -1.05 -1.65
CA TYR A 85 -2.58 -1.75 -0.98
C TYR A 85 -1.24 -1.51 -1.69
N PRO A 86 -0.69 -0.29 -1.68
CA PRO A 86 0.59 0.00 -2.34
C PRO A 86 1.72 -0.89 -1.82
N LEU A 87 2.56 -1.37 -2.74
CA LEU A 87 3.78 -2.10 -2.39
C LEU A 87 4.94 -1.12 -2.12
N PRO A 88 5.95 -1.49 -1.33
CA PRO A 88 7.08 -0.61 -1.01
C PRO A 88 7.80 -0.04 -2.24
N SER A 89 7.88 -0.80 -3.34
CA SER A 89 8.50 -0.37 -4.60
C SER A 89 7.65 0.59 -5.44
N GLU A 90 6.37 0.75 -5.07
CA GLU A 90 5.39 1.60 -5.76
C GLU A 90 4.99 2.82 -4.89
N SER A 91 5.62 2.96 -3.71
CA SER A 91 5.29 3.96 -2.68
C SER A 91 6.18 5.20 -2.75
#